data_AF-A0A7S3FU58-F1
#
_entry.id   AF-A0A7S3FU58-F1
#
_cell.length_a   1.000
_cell.length_b   1.000
_cell.length_c   1.000
_cell.angle_alpha   90.00
_cell.angle_beta   90.00
_cell.angle_gamma   90.00
#
_symmetry.space_group_name_H-M   'P 1'
#
loop_
_entity.id
_entity.type
_entity.pdbx_description
1 polymer ?
#
loop_
_entity_poly.entity_id
_entity_poly.type
_entity_poly.pdbx_seq_one_letter_code
_entity_poly.pdbx_strand_id
1 'polypeptide(L)'
;MAGLGVCLFSLVNAIGILILDRKAEKERNQASKTEKKSGKPFNLNDLKHFDSRFWHLTASCTVTYMTILPFIAVSSELFQQKYGFSKVEAGSLFSIPFIISTFSSPFLGYMVDRVGMRSPLILISSLFLILSFTLSMMVPACDRCLNQVAPQILLGVGFSLYASVMWASIPLTVPQQ
;
A
#
# COMPACT_ATOMS: atom_id res chain seq x y z
N MET A 1 -12.76 -21.53 0.51
CA MET A 1 -11.55 -22.39 0.48
C MET A 1 -10.32 -21.66 -0.06
N ALA A 2 -10.43 -20.76 -1.06
CA ALA A 2 -9.29 -19.98 -1.56
C ALA A 2 -8.52 -19.17 -0.48
N GLY A 3 -9.23 -18.61 0.50
CA GLY A 3 -8.61 -17.80 1.58
C GLY A 3 -7.60 -18.58 2.45
N LEU A 4 -7.86 -19.85 2.76
CA LEU A 4 -6.95 -20.68 3.57
C LEU A 4 -5.61 -20.86 2.85
N GLY A 5 -5.64 -21.11 1.53
CA GLY A 5 -4.44 -21.26 0.71
C GLY A 5 -3.59 -19.97 0.68
N VAL A 6 -4.23 -18.82 0.52
CA VAL A 6 -3.54 -17.51 0.52
C VAL A 6 -2.90 -17.23 1.88
N CYS A 7 -3.56 -17.57 2.99
CA CYS A 7 -2.99 -17.42 4.34
C CYS A 7 -1.78 -18.33 4.56
N LEU A 8 -1.82 -19.58 4.12
CA LEU A 8 -0.67 -20.50 4.23
C LEU A 8 0.52 -20.03 3.40
N PHE A 9 0.28 -19.54 2.18
CA PHE A 9 1.33 -18.97 1.34
C PHE A 9 1.97 -17.73 1.97
N SER A 10 1.15 -16.83 2.53
CA SER A 10 1.63 -15.66 3.28
C SER A 10 2.50 -16.07 4.49
N LEU A 11 2.10 -17.12 5.21
CA LEU A 11 2.88 -17.64 6.35
C LEU A 11 4.26 -18.12 5.93
N VAL A 12 4.36 -18.87 4.82
CA VAL A 12 5.65 -19.37 4.30
C VAL A 12 6.57 -18.22 3.90
N ASN A 13 6.03 -17.20 3.21
CA ASN A 13 6.82 -16.02 2.84
C ASN A 13 7.30 -15.24 4.07
N ALA A 14 6.43 -15.07 5.08
CA ALA A 14 6.80 -14.40 6.32
C ALA A 14 7.92 -15.13 7.07
N ILE A 15 7.91 -16.47 7.10
CA ILE A 15 9.00 -17.27 7.69
C ILE A 15 10.31 -17.07 6.91
N GLY A 16 10.24 -17.01 5.57
CA GLY A 16 11.41 -16.74 4.73
C GLY A 16 12.05 -15.38 5.02
N ILE A 17 11.23 -14.31 5.08
CA ILE A 17 11.69 -12.97 5.45
C ILE A 17 12.32 -12.99 6.85
N LEU A 18 11.71 -13.68 7.82
CA LEU A 18 12.23 -13.75 9.18
C LEU A 18 13.61 -14.43 9.27
N ILE A 19 13.90 -15.41 8.41
CA ILE A 19 15.23 -16.04 8.32
C ILE A 19 16.24 -15.08 7.69
N LEU A 20 15.86 -14.36 6.63
CA LEU A 20 16.71 -13.38 5.96
C LEU A 20 17.03 -12.20 6.88
N ASP A 21 16.02 -11.66 7.57
CA ASP A 21 16.18 -10.58 8.54
C ASP A 21 17.10 -11.01 9.69
N ARG A 22 16.91 -12.22 10.25
CA ARG A 22 17.81 -12.75 11.28
C ARG A 22 19.24 -12.89 10.80
N LYS A 23 19.44 -13.25 9.53
CA LYS A 23 20.79 -13.36 8.93
C LYS A 23 21.42 -11.98 8.76
N ALA A 24 20.68 -11.03 8.19
CA ALA A 24 21.12 -9.65 8.01
C ALA A 24 21.40 -8.96 9.36
N GLU A 25 20.58 -9.20 10.38
CA GLU A 25 20.83 -8.72 11.74
C GLU A 25 22.09 -9.32 12.35
N LYS A 26 22.38 -10.60 12.11
CA LYS A 26 23.60 -11.24 12.63
C LYS A 26 24.86 -10.61 12.02
N GLU A 27 24.82 -10.31 10.73
CA GLU A 27 25.88 -9.60 10.01
C GLU A 27 26.03 -8.14 10.50
N ARG A 28 24.91 -7.42 10.68
CA ARG A 28 24.90 -6.03 11.18
C ARG A 28 25.34 -5.92 12.65
N ASN A 29 24.97 -6.88 13.50
CA ASN A 29 25.38 -6.95 14.90
C ASN A 29 26.88 -7.28 15.06
N GLN A 30 27.48 -7.99 14.11
CA GLN A 30 28.94 -8.19 14.08
C GLN A 30 29.68 -6.91 13.70
N ALA A 31 29.15 -6.12 12.75
CA ALA A 31 29.69 -4.81 12.40
C ALA A 31 29.50 -3.76 13.52
N SER A 32 28.33 -3.71 14.17
CA SER A 32 28.04 -2.75 15.26
C SER A 32 28.70 -3.08 16.61
N LYS A 33 29.21 -4.31 16.84
CA LYS A 33 29.97 -4.64 18.06
C LYS A 33 31.27 -3.84 18.19
N THR A 34 31.77 -3.26 17.10
CA THR A 34 32.94 -2.36 17.10
C THR A 34 32.57 -0.91 17.49
N GLU A 35 31.29 -0.50 17.40
CA GLU A 35 30.88 0.92 17.65
C GLU A 35 29.88 1.16 18.80
N LYS A 36 29.19 0.15 19.35
CA LYS A 36 28.19 0.40 20.41
C LYS A 36 28.80 0.57 21.81
N LYS A 37 29.33 1.76 22.08
CA LYS A 37 29.48 2.35 23.44
C LYS A 37 28.83 3.74 23.54
N SER A 38 27.61 3.93 23.03
CA SER A 38 26.71 4.98 23.53
C SER A 38 25.33 4.82 22.88
N GLY A 39 24.26 4.76 23.67
CA GLY A 39 22.89 4.75 23.16
C GLY A 39 21.92 4.92 24.32
N LYS A 40 21.36 6.12 24.46
CA LYS A 40 20.42 6.50 25.53
C LYS A 40 19.12 5.68 25.43
N PRO A 41 18.40 5.46 26.54
CA PRO A 41 17.10 4.78 26.53
C PRO A 41 16.08 5.56 25.69
N PHE A 42 15.26 4.83 24.94
CA PHE A 42 14.21 5.34 24.06
C PHE A 42 13.20 6.17 24.86
N ASN A 43 13.07 7.46 24.52
CA ASN A 43 12.18 8.39 25.22
C ASN A 43 11.09 8.87 24.26
N LEU A 44 9.81 8.79 24.66
CA LEU A 44 8.66 9.12 23.80
C LEU A 44 8.64 10.59 23.34
N ASN A 45 9.41 11.46 23.99
CA ASN A 45 9.56 12.86 23.59
C ASN A 45 10.38 13.03 22.29
N ASP A 46 11.22 12.05 21.93
CA ASP A 46 11.97 12.06 20.67
C ASP A 46 11.06 11.90 19.44
N LEU A 47 9.83 11.40 19.63
CA LEU A 47 8.81 11.28 18.58
C LEU A 47 8.33 12.64 18.06
N LYS A 48 8.44 13.71 18.85
CA LYS A 48 8.08 15.08 18.43
C LYS A 48 9.23 15.82 17.73
N HIS A 49 10.45 15.29 17.76
CA HIS A 49 11.61 15.90 17.10
C HIS A 49 11.90 15.30 15.70
N PHE A 50 11.00 14.48 15.16
CA PHE A 50 11.12 14.00 13.78
C PHE A 50 10.97 15.13 12.75
N ASP A 51 11.70 14.98 11.65
CA ASP A 51 11.75 15.93 10.53
C ASP A 51 10.35 16.23 9.96
N SER A 52 10.11 17.46 9.51
CA SER A 52 8.82 17.94 8.97
C SER A 52 8.32 17.08 7.78
N ARG A 53 9.25 16.43 7.09
CA ARG A 53 8.99 15.46 6.01
C ARG A 53 8.22 14.23 6.50
N PHE A 54 8.50 13.74 7.70
CA PHE A 54 7.80 12.60 8.31
C PHE A 54 6.33 12.93 8.58
N TRP A 55 6.04 14.13 9.08
CA TRP A 55 4.67 14.56 9.36
C TRP A 55 3.82 14.69 8.10
N HIS A 56 4.38 15.25 7.02
CA HIS A 56 3.68 15.32 5.73
C HIS A 56 3.40 13.92 5.15
N LEU A 57 4.36 13.01 5.23
CA LEU A 57 4.18 11.62 4.79
C LEU A 57 3.08 10.91 5.62
N THR A 58 3.10 11.08 6.94
CA THR A 58 2.13 10.46 7.86
C THR A 58 0.72 11.02 7.65
N ALA A 59 0.60 12.32 7.45
CA ALA A 59 -0.68 12.96 7.13
C ALA A 59 -1.26 12.44 5.80
N SER A 60 -0.43 12.38 4.74
CA SER A 60 -0.83 11.82 3.45
C SER A 60 -1.26 10.34 3.56
N CYS A 61 -0.53 9.55 4.34
CA CYS A 61 -0.86 8.16 4.65
C CYS A 61 -2.23 8.03 5.29
N THR A 62 -2.45 8.79 6.37
CA THR A 62 -3.71 8.76 7.11
C THR A 62 -4.89 9.12 6.20
N VAL A 63 -4.79 10.20 5.43
CA VAL A 63 -5.87 10.64 4.53
C VAL A 63 -6.16 9.59 3.45
N THR A 64 -5.11 9.02 2.85
CA THR A 64 -5.26 7.98 1.82
C THR A 64 -5.97 6.75 2.37
N TYR A 65 -5.57 6.25 3.54
CA TYR A 65 -6.23 5.12 4.18
C TYR A 65 -7.68 5.43 4.58
N MET A 66 -7.95 6.63 5.09
CA MET A 66 -9.31 7.07 5.42
C MET A 66 -10.22 7.20 4.20
N THR A 67 -9.66 7.34 3.00
CA THR A 67 -10.45 7.40 1.75
C THR A 67 -10.66 6.01 1.16
N ILE A 68 -9.60 5.18 1.17
CA ILE A 68 -9.61 3.86 0.53
C ILE A 68 -10.51 2.87 1.29
N LEU A 69 -10.46 2.86 2.63
CA LEU A 69 -11.23 1.87 3.41
C LEU A 69 -12.75 2.04 3.27
N PRO A 70 -13.34 3.26 3.37
CA PRO A 70 -14.75 3.45 3.10
C PRO A 70 -15.13 3.15 1.65
N PHE A 71 -14.27 3.48 0.69
CA PHE A 71 -14.53 3.17 -0.72
C PHE A 71 -14.63 1.67 -0.96
N ILE A 72 -13.71 0.91 -0.37
CA ILE A 72 -13.73 -0.56 -0.37
C ILE A 72 -15.04 -1.05 0.25
N ALA A 73 -15.44 -0.52 1.40
CA ALA A 73 -16.69 -0.92 2.07
C ALA A 73 -17.94 -0.65 1.21
N VAL A 74 -18.04 0.53 0.59
CA VAL A 74 -19.22 0.93 -0.20
C VAL A 74 -19.22 0.35 -1.61
N SER A 75 -18.07 -0.06 -2.16
CA SER A 75 -17.95 -0.50 -3.55
C SER A 75 -18.81 -1.74 -3.86
N SER A 76 -18.90 -2.71 -2.95
CA SER A 76 -19.75 -3.90 -3.12
C SER A 76 -21.24 -3.55 -3.15
N GLU A 77 -21.66 -2.59 -2.33
CA GLU A 77 -23.04 -2.09 -2.33
C GLU A 77 -23.34 -1.27 -3.59
N LEU A 78 -22.36 -0.47 -4.05
CA LEU A 78 -22.45 0.29 -5.29
C LEU A 78 -22.66 -0.64 -6.50
N PHE A 79 -21.96 -1.78 -6.56
CA PHE A 79 -22.16 -2.78 -7.62
C PHE A 79 -23.54 -3.43 -7.58
N GLN A 80 -24.08 -3.67 -6.39
CA GLN A 80 -25.39 -4.28 -6.22
C GLN A 80 -26.52 -3.28 -6.54
N GLN A 81 -26.48 -2.07 -5.97
CA GLN A 81 -27.55 -1.09 -6.06
C GLN A 81 -27.53 -0.29 -7.37
N LYS A 82 -26.34 0.09 -7.87
CA LYS A 82 -26.21 0.97 -9.05
C LYS A 82 -26.16 0.21 -10.37
N TYR A 83 -25.72 -1.05 -10.35
CA TYR A 83 -25.50 -1.86 -11.56
C TYR A 83 -26.29 -3.18 -11.60
N GLY A 84 -27.06 -3.48 -10.55
CA GLY A 84 -27.93 -4.65 -10.48
C GLY A 84 -27.20 -6.00 -10.41
N PHE A 85 -25.92 -6.02 -10.06
CA PHE A 85 -25.15 -7.26 -9.96
C PHE A 85 -25.59 -8.09 -8.75
N SER A 86 -25.52 -9.42 -8.89
CA SER A 86 -25.73 -10.32 -7.76
C SER A 86 -24.65 -10.16 -6.69
N LYS A 87 -24.92 -10.56 -5.44
CA LYS A 87 -23.94 -10.54 -4.35
C LYS A 87 -22.63 -11.26 -4.69
N VAL A 88 -22.71 -12.36 -5.46
CA VAL A 88 -21.56 -13.17 -5.85
C VAL A 88 -20.71 -12.45 -6.91
N GLU A 89 -21.36 -11.82 -7.90
CA GLU A 89 -20.67 -11.04 -8.94
C GLU A 89 -20.06 -9.76 -8.36
N ALA A 90 -20.78 -9.04 -7.49
CA ALA A 90 -20.28 -7.86 -6.80
C ALA A 90 -19.04 -8.18 -5.95
N GLY A 91 -19.06 -9.32 -5.24
CA GLY A 91 -17.88 -9.80 -4.51
C GLY A 91 -16.69 -10.14 -5.40
N SER A 92 -16.95 -10.65 -6.61
CA SER A 92 -15.90 -10.93 -7.60
C SER A 92 -15.30 -9.65 -8.17
N LEU A 93 -16.13 -8.67 -8.54
CA LEU A 93 -15.70 -7.36 -9.03
C LEU A 93 -14.91 -6.57 -7.97
N PHE A 94 -15.34 -6.66 -6.71
CA PHE A 94 -14.65 -6.06 -5.57
C PHE A 94 -13.21 -6.58 -5.39
N SER A 95 -12.94 -7.83 -5.78
CA SER A 95 -11.61 -8.44 -5.64
C SER A 95 -10.61 -8.00 -6.73
N ILE A 96 -11.10 -7.48 -7.87
CA ILE A 96 -10.28 -7.04 -9.01
C ILE A 96 -9.15 -6.06 -8.62
N PRO A 97 -9.41 -4.93 -7.92
CA PRO A 97 -8.35 -3.98 -7.58
C PRO A 97 -7.23 -4.62 -6.76
N PHE A 98 -7.54 -5.58 -5.88
CA PHE A 98 -6.55 -6.29 -5.07
C PHE A 98 -5.71 -7.25 -5.90
N ILE A 99 -6.33 -7.97 -6.84
CA ILE A 99 -5.63 -8.88 -7.76
C ILE A 99 -4.67 -8.07 -8.64
N ILE A 100 -5.15 -6.98 -9.24
CA ILE A 100 -4.32 -6.07 -10.05
C ILE A 100 -3.16 -5.51 -9.22
N SER A 101 -3.43 -5.06 -7.99
CA SER A 101 -2.39 -4.57 -7.08
C SER A 101 -1.32 -5.64 -6.80
N THR A 102 -1.73 -6.89 -6.60
CA THR A 102 -0.82 -8.02 -6.34
C THR A 102 0.14 -8.26 -7.50
N PHE A 103 -0.37 -8.25 -8.74
CA PHE A 103 0.47 -8.43 -9.93
C PHE A 103 1.30 -7.18 -10.26
N SER A 104 0.76 -6.00 -9.99
CA SER A 104 1.43 -4.73 -10.28
C SER A 104 2.50 -4.38 -9.25
N SER A 105 2.40 -4.86 -8.01
CA SER A 105 3.33 -4.56 -6.92
C SER A 105 4.79 -4.92 -7.18
N PRO A 106 5.15 -6.12 -7.68
CA PRO A 106 6.55 -6.41 -7.96
C PRO A 106 7.13 -5.51 -9.07
N PHE A 107 6.33 -5.21 -10.10
CA PHE A 107 6.78 -4.37 -11.23
C PHE A 107 6.96 -2.91 -10.81
N LEU A 108 5.94 -2.34 -10.16
CA LEU A 108 5.99 -0.96 -9.66
C LEU A 108 7.01 -0.80 -8.54
N GLY A 109 7.13 -1.79 -7.65
CA GLY A 109 8.16 -1.81 -6.61
C GLY A 109 9.57 -1.73 -7.21
N TYR A 110 9.87 -2.57 -8.20
CA TYR A 110 11.14 -2.52 -8.92
C TYR A 110 11.37 -1.17 -9.62
N MET A 111 10.34 -0.59 -10.24
CA MET A 111 10.44 0.74 -10.86
C MET A 111 10.71 1.85 -9.83
N VAL A 112 10.01 1.82 -8.69
CA VAL A 112 10.18 2.80 -7.61
C VAL A 112 11.60 2.75 -7.04
N ASP A 113 12.13 1.54 -6.84
CA ASP A 113 13.49 1.33 -6.35
C ASP A 113 14.55 1.88 -7.30
N ARG A 114 14.31 1.81 -8.63
CA ARG A 114 15.21 2.36 -9.65
C ARG A 114 15.15 3.88 -9.78
N VAL A 115 13.96 4.47 -9.67
CA VAL A 115 13.74 5.89 -9.95
C VAL A 115 14.24 6.78 -8.81
N GLY A 116 14.29 6.29 -7.57
CA GLY A 116 14.90 6.98 -6.42
C GLY A 116 14.19 8.27 -5.95
N MET A 117 13.25 8.82 -6.74
CA MET A 117 12.54 10.06 -6.46
C MET A 117 11.17 9.81 -5.83
N ARG A 118 11.12 9.70 -4.50
CA ARG A 118 9.91 9.26 -3.78
C ARG A 118 8.80 10.32 -3.70
N SER A 119 9.13 11.59 -3.46
CA SER A 119 8.12 12.67 -3.40
C SER A 119 7.26 12.82 -4.66
N PRO A 120 7.82 12.86 -5.89
CA PRO A 120 6.98 12.92 -7.09
C PRO A 120 6.18 11.63 -7.32
N LEU A 121 6.68 10.47 -6.90
CA LEU A 121 5.94 9.20 -7.00
C LEU A 121 4.72 9.15 -6.06
N ILE A 122 4.81 9.75 -4.87
CA ILE A 122 3.64 9.92 -3.97
C ILE A 122 2.61 10.86 -4.61
N LEU A 123 3.04 11.94 -5.25
CA LEU A 123 2.13 12.83 -5.97
C LEU A 123 1.46 12.13 -7.15
N ILE A 124 2.22 11.41 -7.97
CA ILE A 124 1.69 10.64 -9.10
C ILE A 124 0.68 9.60 -8.62
N SER A 125 1.02 8.79 -7.61
CA SER A 125 0.07 7.80 -7.07
C SER A 125 -1.20 8.45 -6.53
N SER A 126 -1.08 9.57 -5.80
CA SER A 126 -2.23 10.32 -5.30
C SER A 126 -3.11 10.85 -6.44
N LEU A 127 -2.53 11.36 -7.53
CA LEU A 127 -3.27 11.78 -8.73
C LEU A 127 -4.00 10.62 -9.39
N PHE A 128 -3.36 9.45 -9.50
CA PHE A 128 -4.00 8.23 -10.02
C PHE A 128 -5.18 7.78 -9.17
N LEU A 129 -5.06 7.87 -7.83
CA LEU A 129 -6.16 7.57 -6.91
C LEU A 129 -7.32 8.56 -7.10
N ILE A 130 -7.04 9.86 -7.12
CA ILE A 130 -8.06 10.91 -7.35
C ILE A 130 -8.76 10.70 -8.69
N LEU A 131 -8.01 10.41 -9.74
CA LEU A 131 -8.57 10.12 -11.07
C LEU A 131 -9.48 8.88 -11.01
N SER A 132 -9.06 7.82 -10.34
CA SER A 132 -9.86 6.60 -10.17
C SER A 132 -11.17 6.86 -9.44
N PHE A 133 -11.15 7.63 -8.35
CA PHE A 133 -12.36 8.02 -7.62
C PHE A 133 -13.28 8.90 -8.46
N THR A 134 -12.73 9.90 -9.14
CA THR A 134 -13.50 10.82 -10.00
C THR A 134 -14.15 10.08 -11.15
N LEU A 135 -13.41 9.19 -11.83
CA LEU A 135 -13.95 8.33 -12.87
C LEU A 135 -15.05 7.41 -12.32
N SER A 136 -14.86 6.83 -11.13
CA SER A 136 -15.89 6.00 -10.50
C SER A 136 -17.19 6.77 -10.19
N MET A 137 -17.13 8.08 -9.97
CA MET A 137 -18.32 8.93 -9.81
C MET A 137 -18.93 9.35 -11.15
N MET A 138 -18.11 9.61 -12.16
CA MET A 138 -18.54 10.08 -13.49
C MET A 138 -19.18 8.99 -14.37
N VAL A 139 -18.93 7.70 -14.09
CA VAL A 139 -19.53 6.61 -14.88
C VAL A 139 -21.05 6.57 -14.66
N PRO A 140 -21.86 6.71 -15.74
CA PRO A 140 -23.32 6.68 -15.65
C PRO A 140 -23.81 5.29 -15.25
N ALA A 141 -24.92 5.25 -14.51
CA ALA A 141 -25.58 4.00 -14.17
C ALA A 141 -26.12 3.36 -15.46
N CYS A 142 -25.61 2.18 -15.80
CA CYS A 142 -26.13 1.34 -16.87
C CYS A 142 -26.23 -0.09 -16.36
N ASP A 143 -27.35 -0.76 -16.63
CA ASP A 143 -27.56 -2.14 -16.24
C ASP A 143 -26.51 -3.06 -16.87
N ARG A 144 -25.78 -3.82 -16.03
CA ARG A 144 -24.75 -4.80 -16.42
C ARG A 144 -23.57 -4.29 -17.26
N CYS A 145 -23.21 -3.01 -17.16
CA CYS A 145 -22.00 -2.52 -17.84
C CYS A 145 -20.73 -2.81 -17.02
N LEU A 146 -19.75 -3.48 -17.65
CA LEU A 146 -18.38 -3.67 -17.12
C LEU A 146 -17.54 -2.38 -17.11
N ASN A 147 -18.14 -1.23 -17.41
CA ASN A 147 -17.44 0.05 -17.50
C ASN A 147 -16.82 0.49 -16.16
N GLN A 148 -17.33 -0.03 -15.04
CA GLN A 148 -16.73 0.20 -13.74
C GLN A 148 -15.48 -0.66 -13.44
N VAL A 149 -15.13 -1.62 -14.29
CA VAL A 149 -13.87 -2.36 -14.13
C VAL A 149 -12.66 -1.45 -14.41
N ALA A 150 -12.79 -0.50 -15.35
CA ALA A 150 -11.71 0.43 -15.69
C ALA A 150 -11.20 1.27 -14.50
N PRO A 151 -12.04 1.98 -13.73
CA PRO A 151 -11.58 2.71 -12.55
C PRO A 151 -11.08 1.80 -11.42
N GLN A 152 -11.56 0.54 -11.33
CA GLN A 152 -11.06 -0.43 -10.35
C GLN A 152 -9.63 -0.91 -10.67
N ILE A 153 -9.32 -1.13 -11.95
CA ILE A 153 -7.96 -1.46 -12.39
C ILE A 153 -7.02 -0.28 -12.08
N LEU A 154 -7.43 0.93 -12.44
CA LEU A 154 -6.64 2.14 -12.20
C LEU A 154 -6.39 2.36 -10.70
N LEU A 155 -7.40 2.12 -9.87
CA LEU A 155 -7.29 2.18 -8.40
C LEU A 155 -6.28 1.15 -7.88
N GLY A 156 -6.33 -0.09 -8.39
CA GLY A 156 -5.38 -1.16 -8.01
C GLY A 156 -3.93 -0.81 -8.32
N VAL A 157 -3.67 -0.22 -9.49
CA VAL A 157 -2.34 0.26 -9.90
C VAL A 157 -1.89 1.43 -9.02
N GLY A 158 -2.74 2.44 -8.81
CA GLY A 158 -2.43 3.59 -7.97
C GLY A 158 -2.15 3.21 -6.52
N PHE A 159 -2.93 2.30 -5.96
CA PHE A 159 -2.75 1.77 -4.60
C PHE A 159 -1.44 0.98 -4.46
N SER A 160 -1.11 0.14 -5.45
CA SER A 160 0.14 -0.63 -5.48
C SER A 160 1.37 0.29 -5.50
N LEU A 161 1.32 1.34 -6.33
CA LEU A 161 2.38 2.35 -6.38
C LEU A 161 2.51 3.08 -5.04
N TYR A 162 1.39 3.49 -4.45
CA TYR A 162 1.37 4.17 -3.16
C TYR A 162 1.99 3.31 -2.04
N ALA A 163 1.57 2.05 -1.93
CA ALA A 163 2.08 1.13 -0.93
C ALA A 163 3.60 0.92 -1.07
N SER A 164 4.08 0.70 -2.31
CA SER A 164 5.51 0.48 -2.59
C SER A 164 6.37 1.68 -2.17
N VAL A 165 5.91 2.90 -2.48
CA VAL A 165 6.64 4.14 -2.13
C VAL A 165 6.58 4.42 -0.62
N MET A 166 5.44 4.14 0.02
CA MET A 166 5.25 4.33 1.47
C MET A 166 6.25 3.48 2.26
N TRP A 167 6.30 2.17 1.99
CA TRP A 167 7.21 1.25 2.70
C TRP A 167 8.68 1.62 2.48
N ALA A 168 9.04 2.01 1.27
CA ALA A 168 10.38 2.48 0.98
C ALA A 168 10.73 3.74 1.81
N SER A 169 9.78 4.67 2.00
CA SER A 169 9.98 5.98 2.62
C SER A 169 10.24 5.94 4.14
N ILE A 170 9.67 4.98 4.86
CA ILE A 170 9.79 4.85 6.33
C ILE A 170 11.25 4.75 6.82
N PRO A 171 12.12 3.88 6.29
CA PRO A 171 13.50 3.76 6.78
C PRO A 171 14.37 4.99 6.52
N LEU A 172 13.98 5.91 5.63
CA LEU A 172 14.75 7.14 5.36
C LEU A 172 14.35 8.32 6.25
N THR A 173 13.14 8.31 6.81
CA THR A 173 12.66 9.37 7.70
C THR A 173 13.15 9.21 9.13
N VAL A 174 13.63 8.01 9.48
CA VAL A 174 14.32 7.78 10.75
C VAL A 174 15.80 8.15 10.56
N PRO A 175 16.31 9.19 11.24
CA PRO A 175 17.74 9.45 11.24
C PRO A 175 18.45 8.21 11.80
N GLN A 176 19.44 7.68 11.07
CA GLN A 176 20.32 6.64 11.60
C GLN A 176 21.06 7.24 12.81
N GLN A 177 20.58 6.93 14.00
CA GLN A 177 21.28 7.20 15.26
C GLN A 177 22.20 6.05 15.62
#